data_AF-A0A2V5JZ47-F1
#
_entry.id   AF-A0A2V5JZ47-F1
#
_cell.length_a   1.000
_cell.length_b   1.000
_cell.length_c   1.000
_cell.angle_alpha   90.00
_cell.angle_beta   90.00
_cell.angle_gamma   90.00
#
_symmetry.space_group_name_H-M   'P 1'
#
loop_
_entity.id
_entity.type
_entity.pdbx_description
1 polymer ?
#
loop_
_entity_poly.entity_id
_entity_poly.type
_entity_poly.pdbx_seq_one_letter_code
_entity_poly.pdbx_strand_id
1 'polypeptide(L)'
;MGRKAGFRKAGVWIVLVVLIGWPAYRIYGYMTQHPASYDAAMLLYQVSQFQIELLNSSLAEAAKAGATDELDSLRVAAYSAHYTHERLAMAVGDGKLTRLDSIERLVQVVIRLQIGGERAIKPEEKETLAKASAMFKDMYEGYGKLLSSSGKVVSSQSDKLAKLDAELDEWLQKRLLR
;
A
#
# COMPACT_ATOMS: atom_id res chain seq x y z
N MET A 1 4.60 12.34 -74.25
CA MET A 1 4.48 11.30 -73.19
C MET A 1 5.55 11.60 -72.12
N GLY A 2 5.19 11.92 -70.87
CA GLY A 2 6.22 12.27 -69.85
C GLY A 2 5.71 12.52 -68.42
N ARG A 3 4.40 12.74 -68.23
CA ARG A 3 3.81 13.07 -66.91
C ARG A 3 3.65 11.89 -65.93
N LYS A 4 3.76 10.62 -66.39
CA LYS A 4 3.50 9.43 -65.55
C LYS A 4 4.70 9.00 -64.68
N ALA A 5 5.92 9.42 -65.01
CA ALA A 5 7.13 9.03 -64.26
C ALA A 5 7.31 9.83 -62.96
N GLY A 6 6.94 11.11 -62.95
CA GLY A 6 7.01 11.97 -61.76
C GLY A 6 6.05 11.54 -60.65
N PHE A 7 4.83 11.13 -61.03
CA PHE A 7 3.82 10.63 -60.08
C PHE A 7 4.22 9.33 -59.39
N ARG A 8 4.90 8.40 -60.09
CA ARG A 8 5.41 7.16 -59.47
C ARG A 8 6.53 7.44 -58.48
N LYS A 9 7.43 8.36 -58.79
CA LYS A 9 8.51 8.78 -57.87
C LYS A 9 7.96 9.51 -56.64
N ALA A 10 6.99 10.41 -56.82
CA ALA A 10 6.32 11.09 -55.72
C ALA A 10 5.57 10.11 -54.80
N GLY A 11 4.87 9.12 -55.38
CA GLY A 11 4.20 8.07 -54.60
C GLY A 11 5.16 7.25 -53.75
N VAL A 12 6.32 6.86 -54.29
CA VAL A 12 7.35 6.11 -53.54
C VAL A 12 7.92 6.95 -52.39
N TRP A 13 8.15 8.25 -52.59
CA TRP A 13 8.62 9.14 -51.54
C TRP A 13 7.60 9.32 -50.41
N ILE A 14 6.31 9.45 -50.73
CA ILE A 14 5.23 9.51 -49.73
C ILE A 14 5.18 8.22 -48.91
N VAL A 15 5.26 7.07 -49.57
CA VAL A 15 5.28 5.76 -48.90
C VAL A 15 6.48 5.65 -47.96
N LEU A 16 7.67 6.07 -48.39
CA LEU A 16 8.89 6.10 -47.56
C LEU A 16 8.74 7.00 -46.34
N VAL A 17 8.19 8.20 -46.50
CA VAL A 17 7.97 9.13 -45.38
C VAL A 17 6.96 8.56 -44.38
N VAL A 18 5.90 7.90 -44.84
CA VAL A 18 4.94 7.24 -43.94
C VAL A 18 5.59 6.05 -43.23
N LEU A 19 6.36 5.22 -43.95
CA LEU A 19 7.03 4.04 -43.39
C LEU A 19 8.08 4.38 -42.33
N ILE A 20 8.72 5.55 -42.41
CA ILE A 20 9.75 5.99 -41.46
C ILE A 20 9.16 6.91 -40.38
N GLY A 21 8.28 7.83 -40.79
CA GLY A 21 7.64 8.79 -39.90
C GLY A 21 6.72 8.13 -38.89
N TRP A 22 5.98 7.08 -39.29
CA TRP A 22 5.07 6.37 -38.39
C TRP A 22 5.79 5.63 -37.24
N PRO A 23 6.85 4.81 -37.49
CA PRO A 23 7.66 4.23 -36.42
C PRO A 23 8.36 5.29 -35.57
N ALA A 24 8.90 6.35 -36.18
CA ALA A 24 9.56 7.43 -35.42
C ALA A 24 8.58 8.13 -34.47
N TYR A 25 7.35 8.40 -34.93
CA TYR A 25 6.29 8.95 -34.09
C TYR A 25 5.89 7.99 -32.96
N ARG A 26 5.78 6.69 -33.25
CA ARG A 26 5.53 5.63 -32.23
C ARG A 26 6.62 5.57 -31.18
N ILE A 27 7.90 5.62 -31.58
CA ILE A 27 9.06 5.58 -30.67
C ILE A 27 9.09 6.83 -29.80
N TYR A 28 8.84 8.01 -30.39
CA TYR A 28 8.75 9.26 -29.65
C TYR A 28 7.60 9.25 -28.64
N GLY A 29 6.43 8.72 -29.03
CA GLY A 29 5.31 8.50 -28.12
C GLY A 29 5.64 7.54 -26.98
N TYR A 30 6.39 6.47 -27.24
CA TYR A 30 6.81 5.51 -26.22
C TYR A 30 7.83 6.10 -25.23
N MET A 31 8.68 7.02 -25.69
CA MET A 31 9.63 7.75 -24.83
C MET A 31 8.96 8.85 -23.99
N THR A 32 7.82 9.39 -24.45
CA THR A 32 7.10 10.48 -23.78
C THR A 32 5.91 10.03 -22.95
N GLN A 33 5.42 8.79 -23.12
CA GLN A 33 4.43 8.21 -22.21
C GLN A 33 5.06 7.96 -20.83
N HIS A 34 4.65 8.77 -19.85
CA HIS A 34 4.90 8.47 -18.44
C HIS A 34 4.37 7.06 -18.14
N PRO A 35 5.17 6.18 -17.54
CA PRO A 35 4.84 4.77 -17.46
C PRO A 35 3.57 4.59 -16.63
N ALA A 36 2.59 3.84 -17.15
CA ALA A 36 1.35 3.47 -16.46
C ALA A 36 1.58 2.81 -15.09
N SER A 37 2.80 2.31 -14.82
CA SER A 37 3.21 1.81 -13.50
C SER A 37 3.10 2.86 -12.40
N TYR A 38 3.24 4.13 -12.75
CA TYR A 38 3.15 5.26 -11.83
C TYR A 38 1.75 5.41 -11.25
N ASP A 39 0.76 5.28 -12.11
CA ASP A 39 -0.65 5.40 -11.77
C ASP A 39 -1.11 4.21 -10.93
N ALA A 40 -0.63 2.99 -11.26
CA ALA A 40 -0.94 1.79 -10.51
C ALA A 40 -0.42 1.83 -9.05
N ALA A 41 0.82 2.30 -8.84
CA ALA A 41 1.38 2.43 -7.49
C ALA A 41 0.63 3.50 -6.67
N MET A 42 0.23 4.60 -7.30
CA MET A 42 -0.54 5.66 -6.65
C MET A 42 -1.95 5.17 -6.26
N LEU A 43 -2.64 4.44 -7.14
CA LEU A 43 -3.94 3.83 -6.83
C LEU A 43 -3.82 2.79 -5.71
N LEU A 44 -2.81 1.93 -5.74
CA LEU A 44 -2.55 0.98 -4.65
C LEU A 44 -2.27 1.69 -3.33
N TYR A 45 -1.55 2.82 -3.36
CA TYR A 45 -1.31 3.63 -2.18
C TYR A 45 -2.61 4.22 -1.63
N GLN A 46 -3.48 4.77 -2.47
CA GLN A 46 -4.79 5.28 -2.02
C GLN A 46 -5.63 4.18 -1.37
N VAL A 47 -5.68 3.00 -1.98
CA VAL A 47 -6.38 1.85 -1.40
C VAL A 47 -5.75 1.46 -0.07
N SER A 48 -4.42 1.35 -0.01
CA SER A 48 -3.71 0.98 1.22
C SER A 48 -3.90 2.01 2.32
N GLN A 49 -3.87 3.31 2.00
CA GLN A 49 -4.13 4.39 2.96
C GLN A 49 -5.54 4.29 3.54
N PHE A 50 -6.54 4.02 2.70
CA PHE A 50 -7.90 3.78 3.17
C PHE A 50 -7.99 2.55 4.08
N GLN A 51 -7.32 1.45 3.75
CA GLN A 51 -7.29 0.27 4.63
C GLN A 51 -6.61 0.55 5.97
N ILE A 52 -5.54 1.36 5.98
CA ILE A 52 -4.86 1.79 7.21
C ILE A 52 -5.77 2.70 8.05
N GLU A 53 -6.59 3.55 7.42
CA GLU A 53 -7.61 4.36 8.10
C GLU A 53 -8.70 3.47 8.74
N LEU A 54 -9.22 2.49 8.00
CA LEU A 54 -10.18 1.52 8.52
C LEU A 54 -9.60 0.73 9.70
N LEU A 55 -8.34 0.31 9.61
CA LEU A 55 -7.63 -0.36 10.69
C LEU A 55 -7.51 0.54 11.92
N ASN A 56 -7.08 1.80 11.75
CA ASN A 56 -6.99 2.75 12.85
C ASN A 56 -8.33 2.92 13.57
N SER A 57 -9.42 3.07 12.82
CA SER A 57 -10.77 3.18 13.40
C SER A 57 -11.19 1.88 14.10
N SER A 58 -10.98 0.72 13.48
CA SER A 58 -11.36 -0.57 14.04
C SER A 58 -10.58 -0.89 15.32
N LEU A 59 -9.31 -0.48 15.37
CA LEU A 59 -8.46 -0.67 16.54
C LEU A 59 -8.88 0.24 17.71
N ALA A 60 -9.31 1.46 17.42
CA ALA A 60 -9.88 2.37 18.43
C ALA A 60 -11.22 1.87 19.01
N GLU A 61 -12.02 1.18 18.19
CA GLU A 61 -13.24 0.51 18.64
C GLU A 61 -12.93 -0.74 19.46
N ALA A 62 -12.03 -1.60 18.99
CA ALA A 62 -11.57 -2.79 19.70
C ALA A 62 -10.97 -2.49 21.09
N ALA A 63 -10.32 -1.34 21.26
CA ALA A 63 -9.85 -0.88 22.57
C ALA A 63 -10.98 -0.71 23.60
N LYS A 64 -12.22 -0.56 23.16
CA LYS A 64 -13.41 -0.40 24.00
C LYS A 64 -14.22 -1.68 24.13
N ALA A 65 -13.95 -2.70 23.31
CA ALA A 65 -14.70 -3.95 23.26
C ALA A 65 -14.88 -4.61 24.63
N GLY A 66 -16.04 -5.25 24.82
CA GLY A 66 -16.37 -6.03 26.00
C GLY A 66 -16.07 -7.52 25.83
N ALA A 67 -16.25 -8.03 24.61
CA ALA A 67 -16.11 -9.44 24.28
C ALA A 67 -15.26 -9.66 23.01
N THR A 68 -14.77 -10.89 22.84
CA THR A 68 -13.82 -11.28 21.79
C THR A 68 -14.44 -11.36 20.39
N ASP A 69 -15.74 -11.53 20.27
CA ASP A 69 -16.53 -11.48 19.02
C ASP A 69 -16.56 -10.06 18.43
N GLU A 70 -16.57 -9.03 19.28
CA GLU A 70 -16.47 -7.62 18.85
C GLU A 70 -15.14 -7.29 18.15
N LEU A 71 -14.15 -8.19 18.17
CA LEU A 71 -12.85 -8.01 17.51
C LEU A 71 -12.84 -8.42 16.02
N ASP A 72 -13.96 -8.93 15.49
CA ASP A 72 -14.03 -9.39 14.10
C ASP A 72 -13.74 -8.29 13.08
N SER A 73 -14.28 -7.08 13.31
CA SER A 73 -13.99 -5.91 12.47
C SER A 73 -12.50 -5.58 12.48
N LEU A 74 -11.85 -5.64 13.65
CA LEU A 74 -10.41 -5.42 13.75
C LEU A 74 -9.61 -6.49 13.00
N ARG A 75 -9.98 -7.77 13.12
CA ARG A 75 -9.32 -8.87 12.41
C ARG A 75 -9.34 -8.64 10.89
N VAL A 76 -10.52 -8.32 10.35
CA VAL A 76 -10.71 -8.11 8.91
C VAL A 76 -9.96 -6.87 8.43
N ALA A 77 -10.05 -5.77 9.19
CA ALA A 77 -9.34 -4.54 8.85
C ALA A 77 -7.82 -4.72 8.89
N ALA A 78 -7.29 -5.39 9.91
CA ALA A 78 -5.85 -5.66 10.03
C ALA A 78 -5.34 -6.56 8.91
N TYR A 79 -6.07 -7.63 8.59
CA TYR A 79 -5.72 -8.51 7.48
C TYR A 79 -5.71 -7.75 6.14
N SER A 80 -6.75 -6.95 5.88
CA SER A 80 -6.89 -6.20 4.62
C SER A 80 -5.82 -5.10 4.49
N ALA A 81 -5.51 -4.40 5.58
CA ALA A 81 -4.46 -3.39 5.64
C ALA A 81 -3.07 -4.00 5.40
N HIS A 82 -2.75 -5.11 6.08
CA HIS A 82 -1.48 -5.82 5.86
C HIS A 82 -1.36 -6.29 4.41
N TYR A 83 -2.38 -6.98 3.90
CA TYR A 83 -2.38 -7.49 2.53
C TYR A 83 -2.17 -6.36 1.49
N THR A 84 -2.90 -5.25 1.61
CA THR A 84 -2.81 -4.15 0.65
C THR A 84 -1.48 -3.40 0.75
N HIS A 85 -0.95 -3.21 1.95
CA HIS A 85 0.36 -2.61 2.16
C HIS A 85 1.48 -3.47 1.55
N GLU A 86 1.43 -4.78 1.75
CA GLU A 86 2.39 -5.71 1.16
C GLU A 86 2.38 -5.66 -0.38
N ARG A 87 1.19 -5.55 -0.99
CA ARG A 87 1.07 -5.36 -2.45
C ARG A 87 1.63 -4.02 -2.92
N LEU A 88 1.45 -2.96 -2.13
CA LEU A 88 2.07 -1.67 -2.41
C LEU A 88 3.60 -1.76 -2.33
N ALA A 89 4.15 -2.38 -1.29
CA ALA A 89 5.59 -2.57 -1.12
C ALA A 89 6.20 -3.34 -2.31
N MET A 90 5.56 -4.43 -2.74
CA MET A 90 5.95 -5.17 -3.94
C MET A 90 5.89 -4.32 -5.22
N ALA A 91 4.84 -3.51 -5.38
CA ALA A 91 4.65 -2.67 -6.58
C ALA A 91 5.67 -1.52 -6.67
N VAL A 92 6.06 -0.94 -5.53
CA VAL A 92 7.09 0.10 -5.44
C VAL A 92 8.49 -0.51 -5.62
N GLY A 93 8.67 -1.75 -5.17
CA GLY A 93 9.89 -2.54 -5.27
C GLY A 93 10.52 -2.80 -3.90
N ASP A 94 11.05 -4.02 -3.73
CA ASP A 94 11.61 -4.49 -2.47
C ASP A 94 12.67 -3.53 -1.90
N GLY A 95 12.56 -3.24 -0.60
CA GLY A 95 13.48 -2.37 0.13
C GLY A 95 13.34 -0.87 -0.12
N LYS A 96 12.44 -0.44 -1.02
CA LYS A 96 12.14 1.00 -1.21
C LYS A 96 11.03 1.51 -0.31
N LEU A 97 10.16 0.62 0.14
CA LEU A 97 9.10 0.88 1.09
C LEU A 97 9.29 -0.04 2.29
N THR A 98 9.23 0.51 3.51
CA THR A 98 9.23 -0.30 4.72
C THR A 98 8.03 -1.25 4.72
N ARG A 99 8.24 -2.48 5.18
CA ARG A 99 7.14 -3.38 5.52
C ARG A 99 6.52 -2.95 6.84
N LEU A 100 5.32 -3.47 7.11
CA LEU A 100 4.56 -3.22 8.34
C LEU A 100 4.25 -4.55 9.03
N ASP A 101 5.27 -5.13 9.66
CA ASP A 101 5.21 -6.46 10.27
C ASP A 101 4.32 -6.45 11.52
N SER A 102 4.20 -5.28 12.18
CA SER A 102 3.33 -5.12 13.35
C SER A 102 1.86 -5.37 13.05
N ILE A 103 1.39 -5.12 11.82
CA ILE A 103 0.00 -5.37 11.42
C ILE A 103 -0.26 -6.88 11.31
N GLU A 104 0.69 -7.65 10.78
CA GLU A 104 0.60 -9.11 10.77
C GLU A 104 0.56 -9.64 12.21
N ARG A 105 1.42 -9.12 13.07
CA ARG A 105 1.45 -9.49 14.50
C ARG A 105 0.14 -9.15 15.20
N LEU A 106 -0.48 -8.02 14.87
CA LEU A 106 -1.79 -7.63 15.40
C LEU A 106 -2.87 -8.64 14.98
N VAL A 107 -2.87 -9.12 13.74
CA VAL A 107 -3.78 -10.19 13.30
C VAL A 107 -3.59 -11.45 14.16
N GLN A 108 -2.35 -11.85 14.42
CA GLN A 108 -2.05 -13.02 15.26
C GLN A 108 -2.55 -12.84 16.71
N VAL A 109 -2.39 -11.65 17.29
CA VAL A 109 -2.93 -11.31 18.62
C VAL A 109 -4.45 -11.45 18.65
N VAL A 110 -5.14 -10.86 17.68
CA VAL A 110 -6.61 -10.91 17.63
C VAL A 110 -7.11 -12.34 17.47
N ILE A 111 -6.49 -13.14 16.58
CA ILE A 111 -6.82 -14.55 16.43
C ILE A 111 -6.63 -15.29 17.76
N ARG A 112 -5.52 -15.09 18.46
CA ARG A 112 -5.26 -15.74 19.76
C ARG A 112 -6.32 -15.38 20.81
N LEU A 113 -6.78 -14.14 20.84
CA LEU A 113 -7.85 -13.71 21.74
C LEU A 113 -9.17 -14.45 21.43
N GLN A 114 -9.45 -14.69 20.14
CA GLN A 114 -10.67 -15.34 19.64
C GLN A 114 -10.63 -16.88 19.67
N ILE A 115 -9.46 -17.53 19.80
CA ILE A 115 -9.36 -19.01 19.87
C ILE A 115 -10.23 -19.58 21.01
N GLY A 116 -10.38 -18.83 22.11
CA GLY A 116 -11.21 -19.22 23.25
C GLY A 116 -12.73 -19.10 23.01
N GLY A 117 -13.17 -18.73 21.81
CA GLY A 117 -14.56 -18.44 21.49
C GLY A 117 -15.02 -17.08 22.00
N GLU A 118 -16.34 -16.93 22.15
CA GLU A 118 -17.00 -15.73 22.67
C GLU A 118 -16.83 -15.65 24.19
N ARG A 119 -15.97 -14.73 24.64
CA ARG A 119 -15.72 -14.50 26.07
C ARG A 119 -15.46 -13.03 26.32
N ALA A 120 -15.62 -12.63 27.58
CA ALA A 120 -15.20 -11.31 28.01
C ALA A 120 -13.69 -11.11 27.76
N ILE A 121 -13.34 -9.92 27.28
CA ILE A 121 -11.95 -9.47 27.17
C ILE A 121 -11.45 -9.15 28.57
N LYS A 122 -10.31 -9.72 28.94
CA LYS A 122 -9.70 -9.50 30.25
C LYS A 122 -9.09 -8.09 30.32
N PRO A 123 -8.97 -7.49 31.52
CA PRO A 123 -8.40 -6.15 31.67
C PRO A 123 -7.02 -5.97 31.01
N GLU A 124 -6.14 -6.96 31.13
CA GLU A 124 -4.80 -6.96 30.53
C GLU A 124 -4.81 -7.03 28.98
N GLU A 125 -5.81 -7.70 28.41
CA GLU A 125 -6.03 -7.78 26.97
C GLU A 125 -6.56 -6.45 26.44
N LYS A 126 -7.47 -5.83 27.20
CA LYS A 126 -8.00 -4.50 26.89
C LYS A 126 -6.92 -3.42 26.96
N GLU A 127 -6.06 -3.46 27.96
CA GLU A 127 -4.88 -2.57 28.04
C GLU A 127 -3.96 -2.76 26.83
N THR A 128 -3.77 -4.01 26.40
CA THR A 128 -2.94 -4.33 25.22
C THR A 128 -3.54 -3.72 23.95
N LEU A 129 -4.85 -3.87 23.72
CA LEU A 129 -5.54 -3.26 22.58
C LEU A 129 -5.53 -1.73 22.64
N ALA A 130 -5.73 -1.14 23.82
CA ALA A 130 -5.69 0.31 23.99
C ALA A 130 -4.30 0.89 23.70
N LYS A 131 -3.23 0.22 24.15
CA LYS A 131 -1.87 0.65 23.87
C LYS A 131 -1.49 0.44 22.40
N ALA A 132 -1.90 -0.67 21.79
CA ALA A 132 -1.73 -0.88 20.35
C ALA A 132 -2.44 0.22 19.54
N SER A 133 -3.66 0.59 19.93
CA SER A 133 -4.41 1.70 19.31
C SER A 133 -3.66 3.03 19.40
N ALA A 134 -3.09 3.36 20.57
CA ALA A 134 -2.32 4.58 20.75
C ALA A 134 -1.06 4.61 19.88
N MET A 135 -0.29 3.52 19.85
CA MET A 135 0.94 3.43 19.04
C MET A 135 0.63 3.45 17.53
N PHE A 136 -0.44 2.77 17.12
CA PHE A 136 -0.84 2.72 15.71
C PHE A 136 -1.32 4.09 15.19
N LYS A 137 -1.88 4.94 16.05
CA LYS A 137 -2.30 6.29 15.67
C LYS A 137 -1.14 7.10 15.08
N ASP A 138 0.04 7.00 15.67
CA ASP A 138 1.24 7.69 15.17
C ASP A 138 1.71 7.12 13.83
N MET A 139 1.54 5.82 13.61
CA MET A 139 1.78 5.17 12.32
C MET A 139 0.81 5.68 11.25
N TYR A 140 -0.48 5.75 11.57
CA TYR A 140 -1.53 6.27 10.67
C TYR A 140 -1.23 7.71 10.21
N GLU A 141 -0.86 8.60 11.14
CA GLU A 141 -0.53 9.99 10.80
C GLU A 141 0.71 10.11 9.90
N GLY A 142 1.68 9.20 10.06
CA GLY A 142 2.86 9.09 9.20
C GLY A 142 2.54 8.49 7.83
N TYR A 143 1.62 7.52 7.79
CA TYR A 143 1.30 6.76 6.59
C TYR A 143 0.79 7.63 5.45
N GLY A 144 -0.05 8.63 5.75
CA GLY A 144 -0.61 9.54 4.75
C GLY A 144 0.43 10.42 4.02
N LYS A 145 1.69 10.44 4.47
CA LYS A 145 2.79 11.22 3.89
C LYS A 145 3.85 10.35 3.21
N LEU A 146 3.55 9.06 3.04
CA LEU A 146 4.52 8.05 2.64
C LEU A 146 4.90 8.14 1.16
N LEU A 147 3.96 8.57 0.30
CA LEU A 147 4.24 8.93 -1.09
C LEU A 147 4.12 10.44 -1.29
N SER A 148 5.01 11.00 -2.12
CA SER A 148 4.90 12.38 -2.60
C SER A 148 3.71 12.54 -3.55
N SER A 149 3.30 13.78 -3.83
CA SER A 149 2.33 14.09 -4.90
C SER A 149 2.80 13.58 -6.26
N SER A 150 4.12 13.55 -6.45
CA SER A 150 4.70 13.00 -7.64
C SER A 150 4.62 11.50 -7.70
N GLY A 151 4.31 10.77 -6.60
CA GLY A 151 4.12 9.32 -6.30
C GLY A 151 5.37 8.53 -5.81
N LYS A 152 6.43 9.24 -5.43
CA LYS A 152 7.71 8.63 -5.00
C LYS A 152 7.68 8.43 -3.50
N VAL A 153 8.27 7.35 -3.01
CA VAL A 153 8.41 7.14 -1.56
C VAL A 153 9.24 8.25 -0.95
N VAL A 154 8.71 8.84 0.12
CA VAL A 154 9.43 9.80 0.95
C VAL A 154 10.22 9.02 1.99
N SER A 155 11.52 8.82 1.74
CA SER A 155 12.39 7.96 2.58
C SER A 155 12.34 8.33 4.07
N SER A 156 12.36 9.62 4.40
CA SER A 156 12.29 10.08 5.79
C SER A 156 10.98 9.70 6.50
N GLN A 157 9.87 9.61 5.77
CA GLN A 157 8.59 9.14 6.32
C GLN A 157 8.58 7.62 6.43
N SER A 158 9.13 6.91 5.43
CA SER A 158 9.29 5.46 5.49
C SER A 158 10.17 5.03 6.68
N ASP A 159 11.30 5.70 6.92
CA ASP A 159 12.18 5.41 8.05
C ASP A 159 11.52 5.70 9.40
N LYS A 160 10.72 6.78 9.47
CA LYS A 160 9.94 7.09 10.68
C LYS A 160 8.89 6.01 10.93
N LEU A 161 8.18 5.59 9.88
CA LEU A 161 7.16 4.56 9.97
C LEU A 161 7.77 3.21 10.36
N ALA A 162 8.94 2.86 9.82
CA ALA A 162 9.66 1.64 10.18
C ALA A 162 10.00 1.58 11.68
N LYS A 163 10.38 2.71 12.28
CA LYS A 163 10.65 2.77 13.73
C LYS A 163 9.39 2.55 14.56
N LEU A 164 8.28 3.19 14.18
CA LEU A 164 7.00 3.04 14.86
C LEU A 164 6.46 1.60 14.72
N ASP A 165 6.60 1.02 13.53
CA ASP A 165 6.24 -0.37 13.26
C ASP A 165 7.05 -1.35 14.12
N ALA A 166 8.38 -1.18 14.18
CA ALA A 166 9.24 -2.02 15.00
C ALA A 166 8.91 -1.91 16.50
N GLU A 167 8.60 -0.71 17.00
CA GLU A 167 8.19 -0.50 18.38
C GLU A 167 6.86 -1.23 18.70
N LEU A 168 5.89 -1.13 17.79
CA LEU A 168 4.60 -1.81 17.93
C LEU A 168 4.75 -3.34 17.82
N ASP A 169 5.54 -3.84 16.86
CA ASP A 169 5.80 -5.27 16.71
C ASP A 169 6.45 -5.85 17.95
N GLU A 170 7.50 -5.20 18.49
CA GLU A 170 8.17 -5.64 19.71
C GLU A 170 7.21 -5.66 20.91
N TRP A 171 6.37 -4.63 21.04
CA TRP A 171 5.36 -4.57 22.09
C TRP A 171 4.35 -5.72 22.00
N LEU A 172 3.81 -5.98 20.80
CA LEU A 172 2.85 -7.05 20.55
C LEU A 172 3.49 -8.43 20.73
N GLN A 173 4.74 -8.61 20.30
CA GLN A 173 5.47 -9.86 20.48
C GLN A 173 5.66 -10.21 21.96
N LYS A 174 6.01 -9.23 22.80
CA LYS A 174 6.11 -9.41 24.26
C LYS A 174 4.78 -9.84 24.89
N ARG A 175 3.64 -9.48 24.28
CA ARG A 175 2.31 -9.88 24.73
C ARG A 175 1.90 -11.26 24.20
N LEU A 176 2.39 -11.67 23.04
CA LEU A 176 2.19 -13.03 22.51
C LEU A 176 3.01 -14.11 23.25
N LEU A 177 4.17 -13.76 23.80
CA LEU A 177 5.03 -14.69 24.55
C LEU A 177 4.64 -14.84 26.03
N ARG A 178 3.64 -14.08 26.49
CA ARG A 178 3.01 -14.24 27.81
C ARG A 178 1.69 -14.99 27.68
#